data_AF-A0A916TXM6-F1
#
_entry.id   AF-A0A916TXM6-F1
#
_cell.length_a   1.000
_cell.length_b   1.000
_cell.length_c   1.000
_cell.angle_alpha   90.00
_cell.angle_beta   90.00
_cell.angle_gamma   90.00
#
_symmetry.space_group_name_H-M   'P 1'
#
loop_
_entity.id
_entity.type
_entity.pdbx_description
1 polymer ?
#
loop_
_entity_poly.entity_id
_entity_poly.type
_entity_poly.pdbx_seq_one_letter_code
_entity_poly.pdbx_strand_id
1 'polypeptide(L)'
;MIAAILLALWVAFTLFADETVELLASLWKVFEFIGLVLAKAAEALLLAAGFVLVALARTIGRALRVCGGWLALAGRFCWFLAIELARGARDDQHDDAADDDDDHDDDLHQAALILLGLPASYTRHALDAAYKAAIRKAHPDAGGTVDEAKAVNMARDLLLRALRAG
;
A
#
# COMPACT_ATOMS: atom_id res chain seq x y z
N MET A 1 89.06 -5.49 32.13
CA MET A 1 87.96 -4.52 32.02
C MET A 1 86.76 -5.08 31.25
N ILE A 2 86.91 -5.50 29.98
CA ILE A 2 85.80 -6.03 29.16
C ILE A 2 85.09 -7.23 29.84
N ALA A 3 85.85 -8.19 30.37
CA ALA A 3 85.25 -9.35 31.05
C ALA A 3 84.42 -8.98 32.29
N ALA A 4 84.82 -7.95 33.04
CA ALA A 4 84.07 -7.49 34.21
C ALA A 4 82.76 -6.78 33.80
N ILE A 5 82.76 -6.04 32.69
CA ILE A 5 81.57 -5.40 32.13
C ILE A 5 80.56 -6.44 31.66
N LEU A 6 81.03 -7.47 30.94
CA LEU A 6 80.17 -8.56 30.46
C LEU A 6 79.57 -9.37 31.63
N LEU A 7 80.35 -9.64 32.67
CA LEU A 7 79.85 -10.32 33.87
C LEU A 7 78.80 -9.48 34.59
N ALA A 8 79.03 -8.17 34.75
CA ALA A 8 78.07 -7.26 35.38
C ALA A 8 76.75 -7.17 34.60
N LEU A 9 76.82 -7.10 33.26
CA LEU A 9 75.65 -7.11 32.38
C LEU A 9 74.89 -8.43 32.46
N TRP A 10 75.60 -9.57 32.51
CA TRP A 10 74.97 -10.88 32.65
C TRP A 10 74.27 -11.02 34.00
N VAL A 11 74.92 -10.62 35.10
CA VAL A 11 74.32 -10.65 36.44
C VAL A 11 73.09 -9.74 36.52
N ALA A 12 73.17 -8.53 35.97
CA ALA A 12 72.01 -7.63 35.89
C ALA A 12 70.89 -8.26 35.06
N PHE A 13 71.18 -8.81 33.89
CA PHE A 13 70.19 -9.51 33.07
C PHE A 13 69.54 -10.66 33.83
N THR A 14 70.30 -11.48 34.56
CA THR A 14 69.73 -12.59 35.35
C THR A 14 68.91 -12.11 36.55
N LEU A 15 69.28 -10.99 37.18
CA LEU A 15 68.55 -10.43 38.32
C LEU A 15 67.24 -9.77 37.89
N PHE A 16 67.18 -9.18 36.69
CA PHE A 16 65.99 -8.50 36.16
C PHE A 16 65.21 -9.34 35.14
N ALA A 17 65.68 -10.55 34.80
CA ALA A 17 65.02 -11.43 33.84
C ALA A 17 63.57 -11.72 34.22
N ASP A 18 63.31 -12.05 35.49
CA ASP A 18 61.96 -12.37 35.96
C ASP A 18 61.00 -11.18 35.84
N GLU A 19 61.43 -9.98 36.28
CA GLU A 19 60.62 -8.75 36.13
C GLU A 19 60.33 -8.42 34.66
N THR A 20 61.32 -8.59 33.77
CA THR A 20 61.11 -8.34 32.34
C THR A 20 60.14 -9.34 31.69
N VAL A 21 60.17 -10.61 32.12
CA VAL A 21 59.23 -11.63 31.64
C VAL A 21 57.80 -11.33 32.12
N GLU A 22 57.63 -10.93 33.38
CA GLU A 22 56.32 -10.53 33.91
C GLU A 22 55.75 -9.29 33.20
N LEU A 23 56.60 -8.32 32.90
CA LEU A 23 56.21 -7.11 32.18
C LEU A 23 55.82 -7.44 30.73
N LEU A 24 56.58 -8.29 30.04
CA LEU A 24 56.23 -8.78 28.70
C LEU A 24 54.92 -9.57 28.69
N ALA A 25 54.70 -10.46 29.67
CA ALA A 25 53.46 -11.21 29.80
C ALA A 25 52.26 -10.28 30.08
N SER A 26 52.46 -9.24 30.87
CA SER A 26 51.44 -8.24 31.16
C SER A 26 51.10 -7.40 29.93
N LEU A 27 52.11 -6.97 29.16
CA LEU A 27 51.91 -6.30 27.88
C LEU A 27 51.15 -7.17 26.88
N TRP A 28 51.49 -8.47 26.82
CA TRP A 28 50.79 -9.41 25.95
C TRP A 28 49.29 -9.50 26.27
N LYS A 29 48.92 -9.57 27.56
CA LYS A 29 47.51 -9.55 27.99
C LYS A 29 46.79 -8.26 27.59
N VAL A 30 47.48 -7.12 27.64
CA VAL A 30 46.92 -5.83 27.18
C VAL A 30 46.67 -5.86 25.68
N PHE A 31 47.60 -6.38 24.88
CA PHE A 31 47.38 -6.55 23.43
C PHE A 31 46.23 -7.49 23.11
N GLU A 32 46.12 -8.61 23.83
CA GLU A 32 45.00 -9.54 23.70
C GLU A 32 43.65 -8.86 24.02
N PHE A 33 43.60 -8.09 25.11
CA PHE A 33 42.42 -7.30 25.47
C PHE A 33 42.05 -6.27 24.40
N ILE A 34 43.03 -5.50 23.90
CA ILE A 34 42.81 -4.52 22.82
C ILE A 34 42.30 -5.23 21.56
N GLY A 35 42.88 -6.37 21.20
CA GLY A 35 42.43 -7.18 20.07
C GLY A 35 40.98 -7.63 20.20
N LEU A 36 40.59 -8.11 21.39
CA LEU A 36 39.21 -8.50 21.69
C LEU A 36 38.23 -7.31 21.56
N VAL A 37 38.59 -6.15 22.11
CA VAL A 37 37.77 -4.94 22.01
C VAL A 37 37.60 -4.49 20.57
N LEU A 38 38.67 -4.48 19.78
CA LEU A 38 38.62 -4.15 18.35
C LEU A 38 37.76 -5.14 17.56
N ALA A 39 37.89 -6.44 17.83
CA ALA A 39 37.08 -7.47 17.19
C ALA A 39 35.58 -7.29 17.49
N LYS A 40 35.22 -7.01 18.75
CA LYS A 40 33.82 -6.74 19.13
C LYS A 40 33.29 -5.44 18.56
N ALA A 41 34.11 -4.40 18.49
CA ALA A 41 33.73 -3.15 17.82
C ALA A 41 33.46 -3.37 16.32
N ALA A 42 34.32 -4.14 15.64
CA ALA A 42 34.13 -4.49 14.23
C ALA A 42 32.86 -5.33 14.01
N GLU A 43 32.60 -6.32 14.86
CA GLU A 43 31.37 -7.12 14.84
C GLU A 43 30.12 -6.23 14.98
N ALA A 44 30.11 -5.32 15.96
CA ALA A 44 29.01 -4.38 16.18
C ALA A 44 28.79 -3.44 14.97
N LEU A 45 29.88 -2.93 14.36
CA LEU A 45 29.81 -2.10 13.16
C LEU A 45 29.22 -2.86 11.96
N LEU A 46 29.61 -4.11 11.76
CA LEU A 46 29.06 -4.96 10.69
C LEU A 46 27.57 -5.23 10.89
N LEU A 47 27.15 -5.52 12.12
CA LEU A 47 25.73 -5.70 12.45
C LEU A 47 24.92 -4.42 12.23
N ALA A 48 25.46 -3.27 12.66
CA ALA A 48 24.82 -1.97 12.44
C ALA A 48 24.70 -1.66 10.94
N ALA A 49 25.76 -1.87 10.16
CA ALA A 49 25.73 -1.69 8.71
C ALA A 49 24.69 -2.61 8.05
N GLY A 50 24.63 -3.88 8.44
CA GLY A 50 23.62 -4.83 7.98
C GLY A 50 22.19 -4.37 8.27
N PHE A 51 21.94 -3.87 9.49
CA PHE A 51 20.64 -3.31 9.87
C PHE A 51 20.25 -2.10 9.00
N VAL A 52 21.19 -1.16 8.77
CA VAL A 52 20.99 0.02 7.92
C VAL A 52 20.65 -0.39 6.49
N LEU A 53 21.39 -1.34 5.90
CA LEU A 53 21.12 -1.83 4.55
C LEU A 53 19.73 -2.46 4.42
N VAL A 54 19.31 -3.28 5.38
CA VAL A 54 17.98 -3.88 5.40
C VAL A 54 16.89 -2.81 5.56
N ALA A 55 17.11 -1.80 6.40
CA ALA A 55 16.18 -0.68 6.55
C ALA A 55 16.02 0.10 5.24
N LEU A 56 17.13 0.42 4.56
CA LEU A 56 17.14 1.08 3.25
C LEU A 56 16.42 0.25 2.19
N ALA A 57 16.69 -1.05 2.11
CA ALA A 57 16.02 -1.93 1.16
C ALA A 57 14.50 -1.94 1.38
N ARG A 58 14.04 -1.93 2.64
CA ARG A 58 12.61 -1.87 2.99
C ARG A 58 11.98 -0.52 2.61
N THR A 59 12.64 0.60 2.84
CA THR A 59 12.11 1.92 2.47
C THR A 59 12.02 2.07 0.96
N ILE A 60 13.05 1.65 0.22
CA ILE A 60 13.04 1.61 -1.24
C ILE A 60 11.91 0.71 -1.75
N GLY A 61 11.77 -0.50 -1.20
CA GLY A 61 10.69 -1.41 -1.58
C GLY A 61 9.28 -0.83 -1.36
N ARG A 62 9.07 -0.11 -0.25
CA ARG A 62 7.80 0.61 -0.01
C ARG A 62 7.57 1.74 -1.01
N ALA A 63 8.60 2.54 -1.27
CA ALA A 63 8.52 3.63 -2.25
C ALA A 63 8.17 3.11 -3.66
N LEU A 64 8.86 2.04 -4.11
CA LEU A 64 8.58 1.42 -5.40
C LEU A 64 7.16 0.87 -5.50
N ARG A 65 6.60 0.27 -4.44
CA ARG A 65 5.21 -0.20 -4.44
C ARG A 65 4.22 0.95 -4.56
N VAL A 66 4.45 2.05 -3.84
CA VAL A 66 3.59 3.24 -3.92
C VAL A 66 3.66 3.83 -5.32
N CYS A 67 4.86 4.05 -5.87
CA CYS A 67 5.04 4.55 -7.24
C CYS A 67 4.41 3.62 -8.27
N GLY A 68 4.59 2.29 -8.14
CA GLY A 68 3.98 1.30 -9.01
C GLY A 68 2.45 1.33 -8.96
N GLY A 69 1.86 1.56 -7.78
CA GLY A 69 0.41 1.75 -7.63
C GLY A 69 -0.10 2.98 -8.38
N TRP A 70 0.60 4.11 -8.27
CA TRP A 70 0.25 5.33 -9.01
C TRP A 70 0.39 5.17 -10.52
N LEU A 71 1.46 4.52 -10.99
CA LEU A 71 1.66 4.20 -12.41
C LEU A 71 0.55 3.29 -12.95
N ALA A 72 0.13 2.28 -12.18
CA ALA A 72 -0.96 1.41 -12.57
C ALA A 72 -2.30 2.17 -12.66
N LEU A 73 -2.55 3.09 -11.72
CA LEU A 73 -3.74 3.95 -11.76
C LEU A 73 -3.71 4.89 -12.97
N ALA A 74 -2.57 5.53 -13.25
CA ALA A 74 -2.38 6.37 -14.43
C ALA A 74 -2.59 5.57 -15.73
N GLY A 75 -2.07 4.34 -15.80
CA GLY A 75 -2.30 3.44 -16.94
C GLY A 75 -3.78 3.12 -17.15
N ARG A 76 -4.53 2.83 -16.08
CA ARG A 76 -5.99 2.62 -16.14
C ARG A 76 -6.74 3.87 -16.59
N PHE A 77 -6.32 5.04 -16.13
CA PHE A 77 -6.90 6.32 -16.53
C PHE A 77 -6.64 6.61 -18.02
N CYS A 78 -5.41 6.41 -18.50
CA CYS A 78 -5.08 6.55 -19.92
C CYS A 78 -5.86 5.56 -20.79
N TRP A 79 -6.02 4.31 -20.33
CA TRP A 79 -6.85 3.31 -21.01
C TRP A 79 -8.32 3.76 -21.12
N PHE A 80 -8.88 4.28 -20.02
CA PHE A 80 -10.24 4.84 -20.02
C PHE A 80 -10.38 5.99 -21.03
N LEU A 81 -9.44 6.95 -21.04
CA LEU A 81 -9.45 8.05 -22.00
C LEU A 81 -9.33 7.56 -23.45
N ALA A 82 -8.53 6.53 -23.71
CA ALA A 82 -8.40 5.95 -25.04
C ALA A 82 -9.72 5.32 -25.52
N ILE A 83 -10.44 4.63 -24.63
CA ILE A 83 -11.78 4.09 -24.94
C ILE A 83 -12.76 5.22 -25.22
N GLU A 84 -12.79 6.24 -24.38
CA GLU A 84 -13.75 7.33 -24.52
C GLU A 84 -13.50 8.14 -25.80
N LEU A 85 -12.24 8.40 -26.14
CA LEU A 85 -11.87 9.01 -27.41
C LEU A 85 -12.27 8.14 -28.61
N ALA A 86 -12.15 6.82 -28.51
CA ALA A 86 -12.57 5.90 -29.57
C ALA A 86 -14.11 5.81 -29.72
N ARG A 87 -14.87 6.07 -28.65
CA ARG A 87 -16.34 6.15 -28.67
C ARG A 87 -16.84 7.47 -29.23
N GLY A 88 -16.27 8.60 -28.80
CA GLY A 88 -16.66 9.93 -29.27
C GLY A 88 -16.50 10.13 -30.78
N ALA A 89 -15.62 9.36 -31.44
CA ALA A 89 -15.49 9.37 -32.90
C ALA A 89 -16.61 8.63 -33.65
N ARG A 90 -17.55 7.97 -32.96
CA ARG A 90 -18.66 7.19 -33.56
C ARG A 90 -20.04 7.82 -33.39
N ASP A 91 -20.19 8.87 -32.58
CA ASP A 91 -21.50 9.44 -32.23
C ASP A 91 -21.96 10.58 -33.16
N ASP A 92 -21.18 10.96 -34.17
CA ASP A 92 -21.58 11.96 -35.16
C ASP A 92 -22.38 11.36 -36.35
N GLN A 93 -22.89 10.12 -36.22
CA GLN A 93 -23.48 9.40 -37.34
C GLN A 93 -24.72 8.56 -36.98
N HIS A 94 -25.71 9.16 -36.32
CA HIS A 94 -27.14 8.79 -36.20
C HIS A 94 -27.73 9.64 -35.04
N ASP A 95 -28.84 10.39 -35.09
CA ASP A 95 -30.04 10.38 -35.91
C ASP A 95 -30.75 11.75 -35.85
N ASP A 96 -31.13 12.30 -37.01
CA ASP A 96 -32.24 13.24 -37.16
C ASP A 96 -33.56 12.43 -37.18
N ALA A 97 -33.93 11.84 -36.05
CA ALA A 97 -35.24 11.22 -35.84
C ALA A 97 -35.89 11.83 -34.60
N ALA A 98 -36.39 13.05 -34.76
CA ALA A 98 -37.34 13.66 -33.84
C ALA A 98 -38.75 13.05 -34.03
N ASP A 99 -39.52 13.07 -32.94
CA ASP A 99 -40.92 12.62 -32.77
C ASP A 99 -41.13 11.10 -32.70
N ASP A 100 -41.20 10.51 -31.48
CA ASP A 100 -42.39 9.79 -30.94
C ASP A 100 -42.15 9.10 -29.55
N ASP A 101 -41.60 9.79 -28.52
CA ASP A 101 -41.09 9.12 -27.29
C ASP A 101 -41.81 9.46 -25.96
N ASP A 102 -43.04 10.00 -25.98
CA ASP A 102 -43.78 10.28 -24.73
C ASP A 102 -44.41 9.02 -24.09
N ASP A 103 -44.71 7.96 -24.86
CA ASP A 103 -45.37 6.75 -24.34
C ASP A 103 -44.40 5.80 -23.59
N HIS A 104 -43.08 5.90 -23.81
CA HIS A 104 -42.12 4.94 -23.25
C HIS A 104 -41.68 5.28 -21.81
N ASP A 105 -41.73 6.56 -21.43
CA ASP A 105 -41.33 7.00 -20.10
C ASP A 105 -42.34 6.60 -19.01
N ASP A 106 -43.63 6.56 -19.35
CA ASP A 106 -44.70 6.14 -18.43
C ASP A 106 -44.60 4.64 -18.08
N ASP A 107 -44.30 3.79 -19.07
CA ASP A 107 -44.08 2.35 -18.87
C ASP A 107 -42.88 2.08 -17.94
N LEU A 108 -41.78 2.82 -18.12
CA LEU A 108 -40.59 2.71 -17.30
C LEU A 108 -40.82 3.21 -15.87
N HIS A 109 -41.58 4.30 -15.71
CA HIS A 109 -41.97 4.83 -14.41
C HIS A 109 -42.84 3.81 -13.64
N GLN A 110 -43.81 3.19 -14.31
CA GLN A 110 -44.67 2.18 -13.70
C GLN A 110 -43.89 0.91 -13.33
N ALA A 111 -42.95 0.46 -14.17
CA ALA A 111 -42.07 -0.66 -13.85
C ALA A 111 -41.19 -0.37 -12.62
N ALA A 112 -40.69 0.86 -12.47
CA ALA A 112 -39.90 1.27 -11.31
C ALA A 112 -40.72 1.28 -10.01
N LEU A 113 -41.98 1.72 -10.06
CA LEU A 113 -42.92 1.67 -8.93
C LEU A 113 -43.16 0.24 -8.47
N ILE A 114 -43.40 -0.68 -9.41
CA ILE A 114 -43.62 -2.11 -9.12
C ILE A 114 -42.36 -2.73 -8.50
N LEU A 115 -41.18 -2.43 -9.06
CA LEU A 115 -39.92 -2.99 -8.59
C LEU A 115 -39.60 -2.59 -7.14
N LEU A 116 -39.89 -1.34 -6.76
CA LEU A 116 -39.71 -0.86 -5.39
C LEU A 116 -40.92 -1.07 -4.48
N GLY A 117 -42.04 -1.58 -5.02
CA GLY A 117 -43.28 -1.80 -4.28
C GLY A 117 -43.92 -0.51 -3.77
N LEU A 118 -43.81 0.57 -4.54
CA LEU A 118 -44.36 1.89 -4.19
C LEU A 118 -45.73 2.11 -4.86
N PRO A 119 -46.67 2.78 -4.17
CA PRO A 119 -47.91 3.24 -4.78
C PRO A 119 -47.64 4.42 -5.74
N ALA A 120 -48.59 4.69 -6.64
CA ALA A 120 -48.49 5.80 -7.61
C ALA A 120 -48.25 7.18 -6.94
N SER A 121 -48.79 7.39 -5.73
CA SER A 121 -48.52 8.55 -4.89
C SER A 121 -47.56 8.18 -3.76
N TYR A 122 -46.30 8.59 -3.86
CA TYR A 122 -45.28 8.32 -2.86
C TYR A 122 -44.56 9.59 -2.43
N THR A 123 -44.04 9.57 -1.20
CA THR A 123 -43.18 10.65 -0.70
C THR A 123 -41.72 10.25 -0.85
N ARG A 124 -40.81 11.25 -0.84
CA ARG A 124 -39.37 10.99 -0.85
C ARG A 124 -38.92 10.06 0.29
N HIS A 125 -39.52 10.21 1.47
CA HIS A 125 -39.21 9.34 2.62
C HIS A 125 -39.66 7.89 2.36
N ALA A 126 -40.83 7.69 1.75
CA ALA A 126 -41.30 6.36 1.36
C ALA A 126 -40.39 5.72 0.30
N LEU A 127 -39.93 6.50 -0.70
CA LEU A 127 -38.98 6.04 -1.71
C LEU A 127 -37.66 5.56 -1.08
N ASP A 128 -37.06 6.36 -0.19
CA ASP A 128 -35.79 5.98 0.45
C ASP A 128 -35.94 4.74 1.34
N ALA A 129 -37.09 4.57 2.01
CA ALA A 129 -37.38 3.40 2.82
C ALA A 129 -37.55 2.13 1.95
N ALA A 130 -38.32 2.22 0.88
CA ALA A 130 -38.53 1.15 -0.08
C ALA A 130 -37.23 0.73 -0.77
N TYR A 131 -36.43 1.69 -1.21
CA TYR A 131 -35.10 1.46 -1.78
C TYR A 131 -34.19 0.70 -0.81
N LYS A 132 -34.10 1.13 0.46
CA LYS A 132 -33.28 0.45 1.47
C LYS A 132 -33.73 -0.98 1.72
N ALA A 133 -35.02 -1.28 1.62
CA ALA A 133 -35.53 -2.64 1.73
C ALA A 133 -35.16 -3.47 0.49
N ALA A 134 -35.37 -2.93 -0.70
CA ALA A 134 -35.07 -3.60 -1.97
C ALA A 134 -33.57 -3.88 -2.14
N ILE A 135 -32.70 -2.89 -1.88
CA ILE A 135 -31.25 -3.04 -2.09
C ILE A 135 -30.63 -4.03 -1.12
N ARG A 136 -31.13 -4.13 0.12
CA ARG A 136 -30.64 -5.14 1.08
C ARG A 136 -30.92 -6.57 0.62
N LYS A 137 -31.99 -6.78 -0.15
CA LYS A 137 -32.32 -8.09 -0.73
C LYS A 137 -31.55 -8.35 -2.02
N ALA A 138 -31.37 -7.32 -2.85
CA ALA A 138 -30.69 -7.41 -4.14
C ALA A 138 -29.16 -7.36 -4.04
N HIS A 139 -28.58 -6.97 -2.90
CA HIS A 139 -27.14 -6.81 -2.76
C HIS A 139 -26.40 -8.16 -2.93
N PRO A 140 -25.29 -8.22 -3.68
CA PRO A 140 -24.50 -9.45 -3.86
C PRO A 140 -24.07 -10.10 -2.54
N ASP A 141 -23.65 -9.29 -1.58
CA ASP A 141 -23.24 -9.79 -0.25
C ASP A 141 -24.39 -10.40 0.58
N ALA A 142 -25.64 -10.15 0.18
CA ALA A 142 -26.84 -10.71 0.81
C ALA A 142 -27.46 -11.86 -0.01
N GLY A 143 -26.77 -12.35 -1.04
CA GLY A 143 -27.22 -13.44 -1.90
C GLY A 143 -28.01 -13.01 -3.14
N GLY A 144 -28.08 -11.70 -3.44
CA GLY A 144 -28.60 -11.19 -4.70
C GLY A 144 -27.55 -11.17 -5.83
N THR A 145 -27.91 -10.60 -6.97
CA THR A 145 -27.03 -10.43 -8.13
C THR A 145 -26.67 -8.97 -8.38
N VAL A 146 -25.54 -8.75 -9.05
CA VAL A 146 -25.11 -7.40 -9.45
C VAL A 146 -26.17 -6.73 -10.35
N ASP A 147 -26.83 -7.52 -11.21
CA ASP A 147 -27.86 -7.03 -12.13
C ASP A 147 -29.13 -6.59 -11.40
N GLU A 148 -29.56 -7.33 -10.37
CA GLU A 148 -30.69 -6.94 -9.53
C GLU A 148 -30.40 -5.66 -8.74
N ALA A 149 -29.19 -5.54 -8.17
CA ALA A 149 -28.79 -4.31 -7.48
C ALA A 149 -28.75 -3.11 -8.42
N LYS A 150 -28.31 -3.32 -9.67
CA LYS A 150 -28.32 -2.29 -10.73
C LYS A 150 -29.74 -1.87 -11.09
N ALA A 151 -30.66 -2.82 -11.28
CA ALA A 151 -32.07 -2.53 -11.58
C ALA A 151 -32.73 -1.70 -10.46
N VAL A 152 -32.48 -2.06 -9.18
CA VAL A 152 -33.00 -1.31 -8.02
C VAL A 152 -32.44 0.11 -7.95
N ASN A 153 -31.16 0.31 -8.27
CA ASN A 153 -30.56 1.65 -8.32
C ASN A 153 -31.15 2.50 -9.47
N MET A 154 -31.32 1.91 -10.66
CA MET A 154 -31.92 2.60 -11.80
C MET A 154 -33.37 3.03 -11.52
N ALA A 155 -34.17 2.15 -10.91
CA ALA A 155 -35.54 2.48 -10.53
C ALA A 155 -35.60 3.63 -9.51
N ARG A 156 -34.70 3.66 -8.53
CA ARG A 156 -34.62 4.78 -7.58
C ARG A 156 -34.32 6.09 -8.29
N ASP A 157 -33.34 6.09 -9.19
CA ASP A 157 -32.92 7.30 -9.89
C ASP A 157 -34.01 7.85 -10.81
N LEU A 158 -34.77 6.97 -11.48
CA LEU A 158 -35.92 7.32 -12.31
C LEU A 158 -37.01 8.01 -11.46
N LEU A 159 -37.45 7.37 -10.37
CA LEU A 159 -38.48 7.92 -9.49
C LEU A 159 -38.05 9.22 -8.79
N LEU A 160 -36.75 9.35 -8.47
CA LEU A 160 -36.20 10.58 -7.91
C LEU A 160 -36.24 11.74 -8.91
N ARG A 161 -36.06 11.47 -10.21
CA ARG A 161 -36.18 12.48 -11.27
C ARG A 161 -37.64 12.89 -11.44
N ALA A 162 -38.58 11.94 -11.48
CA ALA A 162 -40.01 12.22 -11.57
C ALA A 162 -40.50 13.11 -10.40
N LEU A 163 -40.05 12.82 -9.18
CA LEU A 163 -40.41 13.61 -7.98
C LEU A 163 -39.82 15.03 -7.96
N ARG A 164 -38.85 15.34 -8.83
CA ARG A 164 -38.30 16.70 -9.01
C ARG A 164 -38.97 17.45 -10.16
N ALA A 165 -39.61 16.73 -11.08
CA ALA A 165 -40.24 17.28 -12.27
C ALA A 165 -41.72 17.66 -12.03
N GLY A 166 -42.40 17.00 -11.09
CA GLY A 166 -43.73 17.37 -10.58
C GLY A 166 -43.67 18.32 -9.39
#